data_AF-A0A920Q386-F1
#
_entry.id   AF-A0A920Q386-F1
#
_cell.length_a   1.000
_cell.length_b   1.000
_cell.length_c   1.000
_cell.angle_alpha   90.00
_cell.angle_beta   90.00
_cell.angle_gamma   90.00
#
_symmetry.space_group_name_H-M   'P 1'
#
loop_
_entity.id
_entity.type
_entity.pdbx_description
1 polymer ?
#
loop_
_entity_poly.entity_id
_entity_poly.type
_entity_poly.pdbx_seq_one_letter_code
_entity_poly.pdbx_strand_id
1 'polypeptide(L)'
;MVETAEGAEPLTIEQLVESCDRAGLMRQKVPEQLVVQTAVPRNATMKILKYELKEALAEVPWPRRPPVQRPMKLPGRRSRKAATPSAASSVAASIAWVEPRASMQASSPSRSNGPTRP
;
A
#
# COMPACT_ATOMS: atom_id res chain seq x y z
N MET A 1 1.62 4.68 -19.06
CA MET A 1 2.92 5.23 -19.47
C MET A 1 2.89 6.71 -19.15
N VAL A 2 3.93 7.22 -18.52
CA VAL A 2 4.03 8.62 -18.09
C VAL A 2 5.31 9.16 -18.69
N GLU A 3 5.28 10.39 -19.17
CA GLU A 3 6.44 11.12 -19.68
C GLU A 3 6.68 12.32 -18.77
N THR A 4 7.91 12.47 -18.31
CA THR A 4 8.35 13.62 -17.53
C THR A 4 8.90 14.69 -18.47
N ALA A 5 8.86 15.95 -18.05
CA ALA A 5 9.47 17.04 -18.80
C ALA A 5 11.00 16.84 -18.93
N GLU A 6 11.59 17.45 -19.95
CA GLU A 6 13.03 17.41 -20.17
C GLU A 6 13.78 18.04 -18.97
N GLY A 7 14.77 17.31 -18.43
CA GLY A 7 15.53 17.74 -17.24
C GLY A 7 14.81 17.55 -15.90
N ALA A 8 13.59 17.00 -15.88
CA ALA A 8 12.92 16.64 -14.63
C ALA A 8 13.58 15.41 -13.98
N GLU A 9 13.61 15.40 -12.65
CA GLU A 9 14.13 14.28 -11.88
C GLU A 9 13.30 13.00 -12.14
N PRO A 10 13.94 11.82 -12.25
CA PRO A 10 13.21 10.58 -12.50
C PRO A 10 12.20 10.30 -11.38
N LEU A 11 10.95 10.07 -11.79
CA LEU A 11 9.85 9.75 -10.88
C LEU A 11 10.15 8.45 -10.11
N THR A 12 9.93 8.46 -8.80
CA THR A 12 10.06 7.23 -7.99
C THR A 12 8.74 6.46 -7.93
N ILE A 13 8.80 5.15 -7.63
CA ILE A 13 7.60 4.32 -7.50
C ILE A 13 6.67 4.83 -6.39
N GLU A 14 7.23 5.34 -5.29
CA GLU A 14 6.47 5.87 -4.15
C GLU A 14 5.65 7.10 -4.56
N GLN A 15 6.27 8.03 -5.29
CA GLN A 15 5.59 9.22 -5.82
C GLN A 15 4.50 8.85 -6.83
N LEU A 16 4.73 7.83 -7.67
CA LEU A 16 3.73 7.32 -8.60
C LEU A 16 2.53 6.71 -7.84
N VAL A 17 2.79 5.89 -6.82
CA VAL A 17 1.77 5.25 -5.99
C VAL A 17 0.95 6.29 -5.22
N GLU A 18 1.61 7.27 -4.59
CA GLU A 18 0.95 8.37 -3.87
C GLU A 18 0.04 9.17 -4.81
N SER A 19 0.54 9.50 -6.01
CA SER A 19 -0.25 10.19 -7.03
C SER A 19 -1.47 9.38 -7.47
N CYS A 20 -1.32 8.05 -7.63
CA CYS A 20 -2.44 7.17 -7.97
C CYS A 20 -3.46 7.06 -6.83
N ASP A 21 -3.01 6.98 -5.58
CA ASP A 21 -3.87 6.89 -4.40
C ASP A 21 -4.66 8.18 -4.19
N ARG A 22 -3.99 9.34 -4.31
CA ARG A 22 -4.62 10.66 -4.29
C ARG A 22 -5.66 10.85 -5.39
N ALA A 23 -5.46 10.23 -6.55
CA ALA A 23 -6.44 10.22 -7.64
C ALA A 23 -7.63 9.27 -7.39
N GLY A 24 -7.67 8.56 -6.26
CA GLY A 24 -8.72 7.60 -5.92
C GLY A 24 -8.66 6.33 -6.76
N LEU A 25 -7.50 6.00 -7.32
CA LEU A 25 -7.35 4.82 -8.16
C LEU A 25 -7.46 3.54 -7.32
N MET A 26 -8.23 2.56 -7.80
CA MET A 26 -8.33 1.26 -7.13
C MET A 26 -6.96 0.60 -7.00
N ARG A 27 -6.65 -0.01 -5.85
CA ARG A 27 -5.37 -0.67 -5.56
C ARG A 27 -4.90 -1.67 -6.63
N GLN A 28 -5.81 -2.39 -7.27
CA GLN A 28 -5.48 -3.33 -8.36
C GLN A 28 -4.90 -2.64 -9.61
N LYS A 29 -5.22 -1.35 -9.80
CA LYS A 29 -4.78 -0.56 -10.95
C LYS A 29 -3.51 0.24 -10.66
N VAL A 30 -3.03 0.24 -9.41
CA VAL A 30 -1.78 0.88 -9.06
C VAL A 30 -0.62 0.04 -9.61
N PRO A 31 0.35 0.62 -10.33
CA PRO A 31 1.47 -0.12 -10.89
C PRO A 31 2.35 -0.77 -9.81
N GLU A 32 2.77 -2.01 -10.04
CA GLU A 32 3.67 -2.75 -9.13
C GLU A 32 5.16 -2.49 -9.42
N GLN A 33 5.47 -2.03 -10.63
CA GLN A 33 6.84 -1.75 -11.08
C GLN A 33 6.88 -0.44 -11.88
N LEU A 34 7.99 0.27 -11.75
CA LEU A 34 8.33 1.44 -12.54
C LEU A 34 9.73 1.22 -13.13
N VAL A 35 9.83 1.30 -14.46
CA VAL A 35 11.11 1.26 -15.18
C VAL A 35 11.26 2.58 -15.91
N VAL A 36 12.34 3.30 -15.64
CA VAL A 36 12.68 4.56 -16.30
C VAL A 36 13.42 4.24 -17.59
N GLN A 37 12.95 4.80 -18.71
CA GLN A 37 13.57 4.64 -20.02
C GLN A 37 13.78 6.00 -20.67
N THR A 38 14.91 6.15 -21.36
CA THR A 38 15.29 7.42 -22.02
C THR A 38 14.48 7.67 -23.29
N ALA A 39 14.10 6.60 -24.02
CA ALA A 39 13.33 6.71 -25.25
C ALA A 39 12.29 5.60 -25.34
N VAL A 40 11.12 5.93 -25.87
CA VAL A 40 10.00 5.01 -26.01
C VAL A 40 9.84 4.66 -27.50
N PRO A 41 9.80 3.37 -27.88
CA PRO A 41 9.58 3.00 -29.26
C PRO A 41 8.20 3.47 -29.72
N ARG A 42 8.18 4.31 -30.76
CA ARG A 42 6.98 4.88 -31.37
C ARG A 42 6.96 4.58 -32.86
N ASN A 43 5.78 4.35 -33.43
CA ASN A 43 5.63 4.25 -34.88
C ASN A 43 5.61 5.63 -35.56
N ALA A 44 5.57 5.66 -36.89
CA ALA A 44 5.45 6.89 -37.68
C ALA A 44 4.19 7.73 -37.37
N THR A 45 3.16 7.13 -36.74
CA THR A 45 1.95 7.81 -36.26
C THR A 45 2.05 8.23 -34.79
N MET A 46 3.26 8.21 -34.20
CA MET A 46 3.52 8.55 -32.80
C MET A 46 2.82 7.63 -31.77
N LYS A 47 2.34 6.45 -32.18
CA LYS A 47 1.79 5.45 -31.27
C LYS A 47 2.89 4.66 -30.60
N ILE A 48 2.73 4.45 -29.30
CA ILE A 48 3.65 3.64 -28.48
C ILE A 48 3.50 2.15 -28.83
N LEU A 49 4.63 1.51 -29.13
CA LEU A 49 4.70 0.11 -29.53
C LEU A 49 4.92 -0.79 -28.32
N LYS A 50 3.82 -1.31 -27.75
CA LYS A 50 3.85 -2.11 -26.51
C LYS A 50 4.57 -3.45 -26.65
N TYR A 51 4.64 -4.03 -27.85
CA TYR A 51 5.31 -5.33 -28.04
C TYR A 51 6.83 -5.17 -27.97
N GLU A 52 7.39 -4.15 -28.62
CA GLU A 52 8.81 -3.79 -28.50
C GLU A 52 9.20 -3.45 -27.06
N LEU A 53 8.32 -2.74 -26.34
CA LEU A 53 8.54 -2.50 -24.90
C LEU A 53 8.56 -3.79 -24.08
N LYS A 54 7.72 -4.78 -24.42
CA LYS A 54 7.72 -6.08 -23.73
C LYS A 54 9.00 -6.86 -24.02
N GLU A 55 9.51 -6.79 -25.24
CA GLU A 55 10.76 -7.45 -25.64
C GLU A 55 11.97 -6.80 -24.96
N ALA A 56 12.05 -5.47 -25.01
CA ALA A 56 13.12 -4.71 -24.35
C ALA A 56 13.15 -4.89 -22.83
N LEU A 57 11.98 -5.09 -22.21
CA LEU A 57 11.85 -5.33 -20.76
C LEU A 57 11.74 -6.81 -20.38
N ALA A 58 11.89 -7.74 -21.34
CA ALA A 58 11.76 -9.17 -21.07
C ALA A 58 12.82 -9.69 -20.10
N GLU A 59 14.01 -9.06 -20.10
CA GLU A 59 15.10 -9.39 -19.18
C GLU A 59 14.86 -8.89 -17.76
N VAL A 60 13.97 -7.90 -17.58
CA VAL A 60 13.64 -7.37 -16.25
C VAL A 60 12.76 -8.40 -15.53
N PRO A 61 13.23 -9.03 -14.44
CA PRO A 61 12.48 -10.07 -13.77
C PRO A 61 11.19 -9.52 -13.17
N TRP A 62 10.07 -10.12 -13.54
CA TRP A 62 8.77 -9.78 -12.95
C TRP A 62 8.63 -10.47 -11.59
N PRO A 63 8.36 -9.74 -10.49
CA PRO A 63 8.07 -10.33 -9.20
C PRO A 63 6.75 -11.06 -9.34
N ARG A 64 6.80 -12.40 -9.43
CA ARG A 64 5.57 -13.18 -9.40
C ARG A 64 4.91 -12.91 -8.06
N ARG A 65 3.73 -12.29 -8.08
CA ARG A 65 2.93 -12.12 -6.87
C ARG A 65 2.78 -13.49 -6.22
N PRO A 66 3.18 -13.66 -4.95
CA PRO A 66 3.05 -14.95 -4.30
C PRO A 66 1.57 -15.37 -4.38
N PRO A 67 1.28 -16.67 -4.59
CA PRO A 67 -0.09 -17.14 -4.62
C PRO A 67 -0.77 -16.66 -3.35
N VAL A 68 -1.89 -15.94 -3.50
CA VAL A 68 -2.71 -15.50 -2.36
C VAL A 68 -3.04 -16.76 -1.57
N GLN A 69 -2.47 -16.89 -0.37
CA GLN A 69 -2.72 -18.03 0.50
C GLN A 69 -4.19 -18.00 0.86
N ARG A 70 -5.01 -18.76 0.12
CA ARG A 70 -6.39 -18.99 0.49
C ARG A 70 -6.33 -19.81 1.76
N PRO A 71 -6.92 -19.35 2.87
CA PRO A 71 -6.95 -20.15 4.08
C PRO A 71 -7.53 -21.51 3.73
N MET A 72 -6.76 -22.56 4.01
CA MET A 72 -7.18 -23.93 3.78
C MET A 72 -8.54 -24.11 4.45
N LYS A 73 -9.55 -24.51 3.69
CA LYS A 73 -10.90 -24.71 4.23
C LYS A 73 -10.81 -25.85 5.24
N LEU A 74 -10.81 -25.49 6.53
CA LEU A 74 -10.80 -26.47 7.62
C LEU A 74 -11.96 -27.45 7.35
N PRO A 75 -11.72 -28.77 7.35
CA PRO A 75 -12.80 -29.73 7.14
C PRO A 75 -13.89 -29.45 8.18
N GLY A 76 -15.12 -29.23 7.68
CA GLY A 76 -16.26 -28.82 8.49
C GLY A 76 -16.37 -29.73 9.72
N ARG A 77 -16.27 -29.12 10.90
CA ARG A 77 -16.40 -29.81 12.19
C ARG A 77 -17.83 -30.34 12.25
N ARG A 78 -18.00 -31.63 11.92
CA ARG A 78 -19.30 -32.31 12.02
C ARG A 78 -19.70 -32.25 13.49
N SER A 79 -20.68 -31.40 13.82
CA SER A 79 -21.21 -31.25 15.17
C SER A 79 -21.71 -32.59 15.68
N ARG A 80 -20.89 -33.31 16.45
CA ARG A 80 -21.41 -34.29 17.40
C ARG A 80 -22.15 -33.49 18.46
N LYS A 81 -23.48 -33.65 18.53
CA LYS A 81 -24.29 -33.19 19.66
C LYS A 81 -23.62 -33.71 20.93
N ALA A 82 -23.03 -32.82 21.72
CA ALA A 82 -22.54 -33.15 23.04
C ALA A 82 -23.77 -33.39 23.94
N ALA A 83 -23.78 -34.54 24.62
CA ALA A 83 -24.61 -34.70 25.79
C ALA A 83 -24.23 -33.62 26.81
N THR A 84 -25.24 -32.97 27.38
CA THR A 84 -25.14 -31.91 28.38
C THR A 84 -24.30 -32.38 29.58
N PRO A 85 -23.25 -31.66 29.99
CA PRO A 85 -22.68 -31.87 31.31
C PRO A 85 -23.53 -31.12 32.35
N SER A 86 -23.96 -31.89 33.35
CA SER A 86 -24.49 -31.37 34.60
C SER A 86 -23.40 -30.58 35.34
N ALA A 87 -23.83 -29.43 35.85
CA ALA A 87 -23.17 -28.46 36.73
C ALA A 87 -21.86 -28.88 37.44
N ALA A 88 -20.84 -28.04 37.33
CA ALA A 88 -20.04 -27.59 38.47
C ALA A 88 -19.12 -26.41 38.11
N SER A 89 -19.29 -25.34 38.89
CA SER A 89 -18.27 -24.40 39.37
C SER A 89 -17.56 -23.44 38.41
N SER A 90 -18.06 -22.20 38.50
CA SER A 90 -17.35 -20.92 38.42
C SER A 90 -15.92 -20.94 38.97
N VAL A 91 -14.97 -20.34 38.24
CA VAL A 91 -14.00 -19.38 38.80
C VAL A 91 -13.67 -18.32 37.74
N ALA A 92 -13.84 -17.07 38.14
CA ALA A 92 -13.51 -15.86 37.42
C ALA A 92 -12.00 -15.73 37.12
N ALA A 93 -11.66 -15.04 36.03
CA ALA A 93 -10.51 -14.12 36.00
C ALA A 93 -10.53 -13.26 34.73
N SER A 94 -10.96 -12.01 34.93
CA SER A 94 -10.33 -10.77 34.47
C SER A 94 -9.97 -10.60 32.99
N ILE A 95 -10.84 -9.80 32.37
CA ILE A 95 -10.54 -8.81 31.34
C ILE A 95 -9.25 -8.04 31.68
N ALA A 96 -8.33 -7.95 30.71
CA ALA A 96 -7.43 -6.80 30.58
C ALA A 96 -7.43 -6.38 29.11
N TRP A 97 -8.47 -5.62 28.76
CA TRP A 97 -8.50 -4.80 27.55
C TRP A 97 -7.56 -3.61 27.79
N VAL A 98 -6.44 -3.58 27.09
CA VAL A 98 -5.53 -2.43 27.09
C VAL A 98 -6.05 -1.44 26.07
N GLU A 99 -6.70 -0.39 26.54
CA GLU A 99 -7.00 0.79 25.73
C GLU A 99 -5.76 1.72 25.61
N PRO A 100 -5.68 2.48 24.51
CA PRO A 100 -4.52 3.30 24.17
C PRO A 100 -4.47 4.57 25.00
N ARG A 101 -3.28 4.89 25.53
CA ARG A 101 -2.98 6.16 26.19
C ARG A 101 -3.03 7.30 25.15
N ALA A 102 -4.18 7.95 25.05
CA ALA A 102 -4.32 9.28 24.47
C ALA A 102 -3.50 10.27 25.31
N SER A 103 -2.38 10.73 24.77
CA SER A 103 -1.60 11.83 25.36
C SER A 103 -1.91 13.09 24.56
N MET A 104 -2.98 13.79 24.96
CA MET A 104 -3.08 15.23 24.74
C MET A 104 -2.02 15.91 25.61
N GLN A 105 -1.12 16.69 25.00
CA GLN A 105 -0.75 17.97 25.57
C GLN A 105 -0.61 18.99 24.45
N ALA A 106 -1.56 19.93 24.47
CA ALA A 106 -1.47 21.20 23.81
C ALA A 106 -0.40 22.06 24.48
N SER A 107 0.37 22.80 23.69
CA SER A 107 0.94 24.10 24.08
C SER A 107 1.49 24.82 22.86
N SER A 108 0.63 25.63 22.24
CA SER A 108 1.01 26.94 21.68
C SER A 108 0.50 28.01 22.66
N PRO A 109 0.88 29.31 22.62
CA PRO A 109 1.82 30.00 21.73
C PRO A 109 2.86 30.87 22.50
N SER A 110 3.89 31.38 21.82
CA SER A 110 4.62 32.55 22.31
C SER A 110 5.16 33.39 21.15
N ARG A 111 4.58 34.57 21.05
CA ARG A 111 4.90 35.69 20.17
C ARG A 111 5.93 36.55 20.90
N SER A 112 7.05 36.88 20.28
CA SER A 112 7.82 38.05 20.69
C SER A 112 8.52 38.70 19.50
N ASN A 113 7.99 39.86 19.13
CA ASN A 113 8.64 40.90 18.34
C ASN A 113 10.02 41.27 18.91
N GLY A 114 10.97 41.55 18.02
CA GLY A 114 12.19 42.31 18.32
C GLY A 114 12.54 43.20 17.11
N PRO A 115 12.78 44.50 17.28
CA PRO A 115 12.71 45.48 16.20
C PRO A 115 14.04 45.75 15.45
N THR A 116 13.83 46.24 14.24
CA THR A 116 14.66 47.07 13.36
C THR A 116 15.64 48.01 14.05
N ARG A 117 16.86 48.16 13.51
CA ARG A 117 17.63 49.43 13.53
C ARG A 117 18.88 49.38 12.61
N PRO A 118 19.48 50.54 12.31
CA PRO A 118 19.31 51.34 11.08
C PRO A 118 20.43 51.16 10.06
#